data_AF-A0A914VXC0-F1
#
_entry.id   AF-A0A914VXC0-F1
#
_cell.length_a   1.000
_cell.length_b   1.000
_cell.length_c   1.000
_cell.angle_alpha   90.00
_cell.angle_beta   90.00
_cell.angle_gamma   90.00
#
_symmetry.space_group_name_H-M   'P 1'
#
loop_
_entity.id
_entity.type
_entity.pdbx_description
1 polymer ?
#
loop_
_entity_poly.entity_id
_entity_poly.type
_entity_poly.pdbx_seq_one_letter_code
_entity_poly.pdbx_strand_id
1 'polypeptide(L)'
;MDELKQKAIRHHYADLVDSINSLRVMDYLANLLSSEEMDSIRKSQLTPQDRTRELIAILFRKNEQLRPFERFIIALEETDINHRAMAKAILKTYVCVLLVRQKTL
;
A
#
# COMPACT_ATOMS: atom_id res chain seq x y z
N MET A 1 9.83 4.86 1.03
CA MET A 1 9.64 3.39 1.09
C MET A 1 10.89 2.68 0.59
N ASP A 2 11.51 1.82 1.40
CA ASP A 2 12.66 1.01 0.95
C ASP A 2 12.31 0.00 -0.17
N GLU A 3 13.32 -0.49 -0.87
CA GLU A 3 13.16 -1.37 -2.04
C GLU A 3 12.48 -2.72 -1.72
N LEU A 4 12.72 -3.29 -0.53
CA LEU A 4 12.17 -4.60 -0.18
C LEU A 4 10.69 -4.49 0.13
N LYS A 5 10.28 -3.42 0.82
CA LYS A 5 8.88 -3.08 1.07
C LYS A 5 8.15 -2.79 -0.24
N GLN A 6 8.76 -2.00 -1.14
CA GLN A 6 8.20 -1.76 -2.47
C GLN A 6 8.06 -3.06 -3.27
N LYS A 7 9.07 -3.95 -3.23
CA LYS A 7 9.03 -5.25 -3.91
C LYS A 7 7.90 -6.14 -3.40
N ALA A 8 7.65 -6.15 -2.10
CA ALA A 8 6.55 -6.89 -1.50
C ALA A 8 5.18 -6.38 -1.99
N ILE A 9 4.97 -5.06 -2.04
CA ILE A 9 3.73 -4.47 -2.57
C ILE A 9 3.61 -4.74 -4.08
N ARG A 10 4.69 -4.58 -4.85
CA ARG A 10 4.69 -4.81 -6.30
C ARG A 10 4.35 -6.26 -6.68
N HIS A 11 4.72 -7.23 -5.84
CA HIS A 11 4.38 -8.63 -6.05
C HIS A 11 2.86 -8.88 -6.07
N HIS A 12 2.11 -8.09 -5.30
CA HIS A 12 0.64 -8.18 -5.19
C HIS A 12 -0.07 -7.06 -5.94
N TYR A 13 0.62 -6.37 -6.85
CA TYR A 13 0.11 -5.11 -7.41
C TYR A 13 -1.20 -5.27 -8.19
N ALA A 14 -1.31 -6.32 -9.02
CA ALA A 14 -2.53 -6.58 -9.80
C ALA A 14 -3.72 -6.84 -8.86
N ASP A 15 -3.56 -7.77 -7.91
CA ASP A 15 -4.61 -8.10 -6.95
C ASP A 15 -4.98 -6.90 -6.07
N LEU A 16 -4.01 -6.09 -5.64
CA LEU A 16 -4.25 -4.85 -4.90
C LEU A 16 -5.15 -3.91 -5.71
N VAL A 17 -4.77 -3.64 -6.96
CA VAL A 17 -5.48 -2.72 -7.84
C VAL A 17 -6.92 -3.17 -8.07
N ASP A 18 -7.16 -4.46 -8.23
CA ASP A 18 -8.47 -5.01 -8.55
C ASP A 18 -9.38 -5.23 -7.33
N SER A 19 -8.81 -5.47 -6.15
CA SER A 19 -9.58 -5.92 -4.98
C SER A 19 -9.77 -4.88 -3.87
N ILE A 20 -8.92 -3.85 -3.79
CA ILE A 20 -9.00 -2.89 -2.68
C ILE A 20 -9.81 -1.64 -3.04
N ASN A 21 -10.57 -1.16 -2.08
CA ASN A 21 -11.23 0.13 -2.14
C ASN A 21 -10.31 1.20 -1.54
N SER A 22 -9.53 1.85 -2.40
CA SER A 22 -8.59 2.90 -2.03
C SER A 22 -9.20 4.05 -1.24
N LEU A 23 -10.47 4.40 -1.46
CA LEU A 23 -11.14 5.46 -0.70
C LEU A 23 -11.34 5.08 0.76
N ARG A 24 -11.73 3.82 1.05
CA ARG A 24 -11.88 3.34 2.44
C ARG A 24 -10.53 3.21 3.13
N VAL A 25 -9.51 2.72 2.42
CA VAL A 25 -8.14 2.64 2.95
C VAL A 25 -7.58 4.04 3.25
N MET A 26 -7.90 5.03 2.41
CA MET A 26 -7.45 6.41 2.57
C MET A 26 -7.92 7.06 3.86
N ASP A 27 -9.12 6.73 4.37
CA ASP A 27 -9.64 7.27 5.63
C ASP A 27 -8.72 6.93 6.82
N TYR A 28 -8.11 5.74 6.80
CA TYR A 28 -7.12 5.31 7.80
C TYR A 28 -5.72 5.89 7.57
N LEU A 29 -5.48 6.53 6.42
CA LEU A 29 -4.21 7.15 6.03
C LEU A 29 -4.26 8.67 6.07
N ALA A 30 -5.33 9.29 6.58
CA ALA A 30 -5.49 10.75 6.60
C ALA A 30 -4.34 11.51 7.28
N ASN A 31 -3.67 10.90 8.27
CA ASN A 31 -2.50 11.50 8.96
C ASN A 31 -1.17 11.29 8.21
N LEU A 32 -1.16 10.51 7.14
CA LEU A 32 0.00 10.28 6.27
C LEU A 32 -0.11 11.06 4.96
N LEU A 33 -1.33 11.28 4.48
CA LEU A 33 -1.63 11.92 3.21
C LEU A 33 -1.92 13.41 3.41
N SER A 34 -1.38 14.26 2.55
CA SER A 34 -1.75 15.67 2.50
C SER A 34 -3.16 15.83 1.92
N SER A 35 -3.77 16.99 2.13
CA SER A 35 -5.07 17.30 1.52
C SER A 35 -5.01 17.22 -0.02
N GLU A 36 -3.91 17.68 -0.62
CA GLU A 36 -3.70 17.62 -2.07
C GLU A 36 -3.58 16.19 -2.60
N GLU A 37 -2.90 15.30 -1.87
CA GLU A 37 -2.76 13.89 -2.25
C GLU A 37 -4.09 13.15 -2.13
N MET A 38 -4.85 13.38 -1.06
CA MET A 38 -6.20 12.82 -0.91
C MET A 38 -7.11 13.29 -2.04
N ASP A 39 -7.02 14.56 -2.42
CA ASP A 39 -7.74 15.12 -3.55
C ASP A 39 -7.31 14.50 -4.87
N SER A 40 -6.01 14.29 -5.10
CA SER A 40 -5.49 13.58 -6.28
C SER A 40 -6.10 12.18 -6.39
N ILE A 41 -6.13 11.42 -5.28
CA ILE A 41 -6.70 10.06 -5.26
C ILE A 41 -8.20 10.08 -5.55
N ARG A 42 -8.96 11.01 -4.94
CA ARG A 42 -10.41 11.14 -5.19
C ARG A 42 -10.72 11.53 -6.63
N LYS A 43 -9.91 12.45 -7.17
CA LYS A 43 -10.07 13.02 -8.52
C LYS A 43 -9.40 12.19 -9.61
N SER A 44 -8.63 11.15 -9.26
CA SER A 44 -8.05 10.21 -10.23
C SER A 44 -9.18 9.64 -11.08
N GLN A 45 -9.24 10.15 -12.31
CA GLN A 45 -10.38 9.95 -13.20
C GLN A 45 -10.20 8.61 -13.88
N LEU A 46 -11.09 7.66 -13.55
CA LEU A 46 -11.90 6.85 -14.48
C LEU A 46 -12.40 5.56 -13.81
N THR A 47 -11.64 4.97 -12.88
CA THR A 47 -12.02 3.70 -12.24
C THR A 47 -11.54 3.59 -10.77
N PRO A 48 -12.15 2.73 -9.94
CA PRO A 48 -11.61 2.38 -8.62
C PRO A 48 -10.14 1.94 -8.66
N GLN A 49 -9.76 1.21 -9.72
CA GLN A 49 -8.41 0.73 -9.96
C GLN A 49 -7.42 1.90 -10.11
N ASP A 50 -7.76 2.95 -10.85
CA ASP A 50 -6.88 4.11 -11.05
C ASP A 50 -6.62 4.87 -9.74
N ARG A 51 -7.62 4.94 -8.87
CA ARG A 51 -7.45 5.52 -7.52
C ARG A 51 -6.50 4.68 -6.67
N THR A 52 -6.59 3.36 -6.78
CA THR A 52 -5.65 2.45 -6.10
C THR A 52 -4.23 2.60 -6.63
N ARG A 53 -4.05 2.70 -7.95
CA ARG A 53 -2.74 2.94 -8.56
C ARG A 53 -2.13 4.24 -8.06
N GLU A 54 -2.93 5.31 -8.01
CA GLU A 54 -2.50 6.62 -7.50
C GLU A 54 -2.10 6.55 -6.01
N LEU A 55 -2.92 5.90 -5.17
CA LEU A 55 -2.60 5.69 -3.75
C LEU A 55 -1.26 4.97 -3.56
N ILE A 56 -1.03 3.87 -4.29
CA ILE A 56 0.24 3.11 -4.20
C ILE A 56 1.42 3.97 -4.68
N ALA A 57 1.24 4.73 -5.77
CA ALA A 57 2.28 5.61 -6.30
C ALA A 57 2.68 6.69 -5.29
N ILE A 58 1.71 7.30 -4.60
CA ILE A 58 1.95 8.27 -3.52
C ILE A 58 2.71 7.60 -2.37
N LEU A 59 2.26 6.43 -1.90
CA LEU A 59 2.89 5.70 -0.79
C LEU A 59 4.36 5.35 -1.08
N PHE A 60 4.70 5.00 -2.32
CA PHE A 60 6.09 4.71 -2.70
C PHE A 60 7.00 5.94 -2.62
N ARG A 61 6.45 7.13 -2.86
CA ARG A 61 7.19 8.40 -2.80
C ARG A 61 7.26 8.99 -1.39
N LYS A 62 6.52 8.44 -0.42
CA LYS A 62 6.55 8.92 0.97
C LYS A 62 7.91 8.71 1.64
N ASN A 63 8.29 9.69 2.45
CA ASN A 63 9.46 9.64 3.32
C ASN A 63 9.38 8.41 4.25
N GLU A 64 10.45 7.62 4.30
CA GLU A 64 10.54 6.40 5.11
C GLU A 64 10.33 6.67 6.61
N GLN A 65 10.73 7.84 7.10
CA GLN A 65 10.54 8.23 8.50
C GLN A 65 9.05 8.27 8.90
N LEU A 66 8.15 8.48 7.93
CA LEU A 66 6.70 8.46 8.15
C LEU A 66 6.11 7.04 8.22
N ARG A 67 6.94 6.01 7.97
CA ARG A 67 6.57 4.59 7.99
C ARG A 67 5.38 4.28 7.07
N PRO A 68 5.46 4.63 5.77
CA PRO A 68 4.32 4.51 4.85
C PRO A 68 3.89 3.05 4.63
N PHE A 69 4.83 2.10 4.69
CA PHE A 69 4.52 0.68 4.51
C PHE A 69 3.71 0.15 5.70
N GLU A 70 4.19 0.38 6.92
CA GLU A 70 3.55 -0.10 8.15
C GLU A 70 2.15 0.52 8.29
N ARG A 71 2.02 1.83 8.01
CA ARG A 71 0.71 2.51 8.02
C ARG A 71 -0.23 1.97 6.95
N PHE A 72 0.27 1.63 5.77
CA PHE A 72 -0.55 1.03 4.72
C PHE A 72 -1.04 -0.37 5.11
N ILE A 73 -0.17 -1.21 5.70
CA ILE A 73 -0.56 -2.52 6.22
C ILE A 73 -1.66 -2.39 7.28
N ILE A 74 -1.47 -1.50 8.26
CA ILE A 74 -2.47 -1.25 9.31
C ILE A 74 -3.79 -0.77 8.70
N ALA A 75 -3.74 0.17 7.75
CA ALA A 75 -4.95 0.66 7.08
C ALA A 75 -5.71 -0.47 6.36
N LEU A 76 -5.01 -1.39 5.71
CA LEU A 76 -5.63 -2.58 5.11
C LEU A 76 -6.24 -3.51 6.16
N GLU A 77 -5.58 -3.73 7.30
CA GLU A 77 -6.08 -4.59 8.39
C GLU A 77 -7.36 -4.07 9.06
N GLU A 78 -7.50 -2.74 9.12
CA GLU A 78 -8.63 -2.01 9.72
C GLU A 78 -9.79 -1.75 8.74
N THR A 79 -9.61 -1.96 7.43
CA THR A 79 -10.65 -1.64 6.44
C THR A 79 -11.78 -2.68 6.40
N ASP A 80 -11.46 -3.94 6.09
CA ASP A 80 -12.38 -5.09 6.18
C ASP A 80 -11.60 -6.42 5.99
N ILE A 81 -12.32 -7.55 5.97
CA ILE A 81 -11.72 -8.88 5.89
C ILE A 81 -10.93 -9.13 4.59
N ASN A 82 -11.35 -8.56 3.46
CA ASN A 82 -10.67 -8.74 2.18
C ASN A 82 -9.34 -7.97 2.17
N HIS A 83 -9.37 -6.72 2.65
CA HIS A 83 -8.16 -5.91 2.79
C HIS A 83 -7.18 -6.52 3.80
N ARG A 84 -7.69 -7.10 4.89
CA ARG A 84 -6.87 -7.81 5.87
C ARG A 84 -6.17 -9.04 5.28
N ALA A 85 -6.85 -9.79 4.41
CA ALA A 85 -6.21 -10.91 3.70
C ALA A 85 -5.07 -10.41 2.81
N MET A 86 -5.27 -9.29 2.11
CA MET A 86 -4.23 -8.64 1.31
C MET A 86 -3.03 -8.18 2.15
N ALA A 87 -3.27 -7.56 3.31
CA ALA A 87 -2.23 -7.15 4.24
C ALA A 87 -1.35 -8.34 4.67
N LYS A 88 -1.97 -9.46 5.03
CA LYS A 88 -1.27 -10.70 5.40
C LYS A 88 -0.44 -11.26 4.24
N ALA A 89 -0.98 -11.23 3.01
CA ALA A 89 -0.26 -11.68 1.82
C ALA A 89 1.00 -10.83 1.55
N ILE A 90 0.89 -9.51 1.66
CA ILE A 90 2.02 -8.58 1.48
C ILE A 90 3.08 -8.80 2.56
N LEU A 91 2.68 -8.90 3.84
CA LEU A 91 3.62 -9.17 4.94
C LEU A 91 4.35 -10.49 4.75
N LYS A 92 3.66 -11.55 4.34
CA LYS A 92 4.28 -12.85 4.05
C LYS A 92 5.34 -12.73 2.95
N THR A 93 5.04 -12.01 1.88
CA THR A 93 6.01 -11.76 0.79
C THR A 93 7.19 -10.92 1.27
N TYR A 94 6.96 -9.90 2.09
CA TYR A 94 8.02 -9.07 2.65
C TYR A 94 9.01 -9.90 3.49
N VAL A 95 8.49 -10.76 4.38
CA VAL A 95 9.32 -11.69 5.17
C VAL A 95 10.12 -12.63 4.27
N CYS A 96 9.50 -13.20 3.23
CA CYS A 96 10.19 -14.06 2.28
C CYS A 96 11.35 -13.33 1.57
N VAL A 97 11.09 -12.12 1.08
CA VAL A 97 12.08 -11.28 0.40
C VAL A 97 13.23 -10.90 1.34
N LEU A 98 12.94 -10.57 2.60
CA LEU A 98 13.96 -10.30 3.63
C LEU A 98 14.86 -11.50 3.89
N LEU A 99 14.26 -12.68 4.09
CA LEU A 99 15.01 -13.91 4.38
C LEU A 99 15.89 -14.34 3.21
N VAL A 100 15.45 -14.15 1.96
CA VAL A 100 16.30 -14.42 0.79
C VAL A 100 17.50 -13.49 0.77
N ARG A 101 17.32 -12.18 0.99
CA ARG A 101 18.42 -11.21 0.98
C ARG A 101 19.48 -11.50 2.04
N GLN A 102 19.08 -11.96 3.22
CA GLN A 102 20.01 -12.31 4.31
C GLN A 102 20.85 -13.56 4.01
N LYS A 103 20.42 -14.44 3.10
CA LYS A 103 21.16 -15.64 2.69
C LYS A 103 22.15 -15.39 1.54
N THR A 104 22.08 -14.22 0.89
CA THR A 104 22.93 -13.85 -0.26
C THR A 104 24.05 -12.87 0.11
N LEU A 105 24.19 -12.55 1.40
CA LEU A 105 25.26 -11.72 1.98
C LEU A 105 26.14 -12.59 2.87
#